data_AF-A0A8T5QSX4-F1
#
_entry.id   AF-A0A8T5QSX4-F1
#
_cell.length_a   1.000
_cell.length_b   1.000
_cell.length_c   1.000
_cell.angle_alpha   90.00
_cell.angle_beta   90.00
_cell.angle_gamma   90.00
#
_symmetry.space_group_name_H-M   'P 1'
#
loop_
_entity.id
_entity.type
_entity.pdbx_description
1 polymer ?
#
loop_
_entity_poly.entity_id
_entity_poly.type
_entity_poly.pdbx_seq_one_letter_code
_entity_poly.pdbx_strand_id
1 'polypeptide(L)'
;MKYKNLYIIGTSHIASQSIKEVEKEIAKLEPDIVALELDKKRLAALLSEKKPDKIRVKDIKRVGFKGWLFSVIGAWVEKKLGDQVGVSPGSDMLAAFHAARKVKARIALIDQDIEVTLKRFSQELSWKEKWNFFVDIFKGLVFRKTDIGFDLSTVPTQATISKLIKQVKKRYPNIYKVLIIERNDVMAANLAHLFLRYPDKKIVAIVGAGHEKDIMKLVKQKIRE
;
A
#
# COMPACT_ATOMS: atom_id res chain seq x y z
N MET A 1 -6.45 15.90 2.51
CA MET A 1 -6.31 16.75 3.73
C MET A 1 -5.17 17.78 3.56
N LYS A 2 -5.22 18.95 4.23
CA LYS A 2 -4.17 19.99 4.16
C LYS A 2 -3.64 20.38 5.55
N TYR A 3 -2.34 20.62 5.66
CA TYR A 3 -1.67 21.24 6.80
C TYR A 3 -0.55 22.17 6.31
N LYS A 4 -0.72 23.49 6.44
CA LYS A 4 0.21 24.49 5.87
C LYS A 4 0.44 24.22 4.37
N ASN A 5 1.69 24.04 3.95
CA ASN A 5 2.15 23.70 2.59
C ASN A 5 2.17 22.19 2.30
N LEU A 6 1.70 21.34 3.22
CA LEU A 6 1.55 19.90 3.02
C LEU A 6 0.10 19.54 2.67
N TYR A 7 -0.05 18.81 1.57
CA TYR A 7 -1.30 18.22 1.11
C TYR A 7 -1.13 16.70 1.14
N ILE A 8 -2.12 15.98 1.67
CA ILE A 8 -2.18 14.52 1.59
C ILE A 8 -3.43 14.16 0.80
N ILE A 9 -3.28 13.35 -0.23
CA ILE A 9 -4.35 12.89 -1.11
C ILE A 9 -4.47 11.38 -0.93
N GLY A 10 -5.60 10.95 -0.36
CA GLY A 10 -5.95 9.55 -0.27
C GLY A 10 -6.43 9.02 -1.62
N THR A 11 -5.88 7.88 -2.04
CA THR A 11 -6.20 7.21 -3.29
C THR A 11 -6.86 5.87 -3.02
N SER A 12 -7.87 5.54 -3.81
CA SER A 12 -8.35 4.16 -3.87
C SER A 12 -7.51 3.49 -4.94
N HIS A 13 -6.55 2.64 -4.54
CA HIS A 13 -5.62 1.87 -5.40
C HIS A 13 -6.28 1.01 -6.49
N ILE A 14 -7.59 1.13 -6.63
CA ILE A 14 -8.50 0.23 -7.32
C ILE A 14 -9.43 1.00 -8.26
N ALA A 15 -9.66 2.29 -8.03
CA ALA A 15 -10.59 3.06 -8.85
C ALA A 15 -9.83 3.80 -9.96
N SER A 16 -10.16 3.55 -11.22
CA SER A 16 -9.69 4.35 -12.36
C SER A 16 -10.06 5.83 -12.23
N GLN A 17 -11.13 6.13 -11.50
CA GLN A 17 -11.50 7.50 -11.11
C GLN A 17 -10.45 8.17 -10.19
N SER A 18 -9.81 7.39 -9.31
CA SER A 18 -8.73 7.87 -8.44
C SER A 18 -7.50 8.32 -9.22
N ILE A 19 -7.23 7.72 -10.39
CA ILE A 19 -6.08 8.09 -11.23
C ILE A 19 -6.25 9.50 -11.79
N LYS A 20 -7.39 9.76 -12.44
CA LYS A 20 -7.69 11.08 -13.03
C LYS A 20 -7.74 12.17 -11.97
N GLU A 21 -8.26 11.85 -10.79
CA GLU A 21 -8.28 12.77 -9.65
C GLU A 21 -6.87 13.13 -9.19
N VAL A 22 -5.97 12.16 -9.05
CA VAL A 22 -4.57 12.40 -8.69
C VAL A 22 -3.86 13.27 -9.73
N GLU A 23 -3.99 12.96 -11.01
CA GLU A 23 -3.39 13.76 -12.08
C GLU A 23 -3.90 15.20 -12.07
N LYS A 24 -5.22 15.37 -11.91
CA LYS A 24 -5.87 16.68 -11.83
C LYS A 24 -5.42 17.48 -10.62
N GLU A 25 -5.36 16.86 -9.44
CA GLU A 25 -4.93 17.54 -8.22
C GLU A 25 -3.44 17.92 -8.28
N ILE A 26 -2.56 17.07 -8.82
CA ILE A 26 -1.14 17.43 -9.02
C ILE A 26 -1.00 18.57 -10.02
N ALA A 27 -1.71 18.53 -11.15
CA ALA A 27 -1.68 19.59 -12.15
C ALA A 27 -2.23 20.91 -11.60
N LYS A 28 -3.30 20.86 -10.79
CA LYS A 28 -3.91 22.05 -10.17
C LYS A 28 -3.03 22.64 -9.08
N LEU A 29 -2.43 21.78 -8.24
CA LEU A 29 -1.64 22.23 -7.10
C LEU A 29 -0.26 22.69 -7.52
N GLU A 30 0.30 22.22 -8.64
CA GLU A 30 1.68 22.50 -9.08
C GLU A 30 2.67 22.42 -7.90
N PRO A 31 2.84 21.23 -7.31
CA PRO A 31 3.73 21.06 -6.17
C PRO A 31 5.20 21.15 -6.57
N ASP A 32 6.04 21.63 -5.66
CA ASP A 32 7.49 21.50 -5.78
C ASP A 32 7.94 20.05 -5.55
N ILE A 33 7.23 19.33 -4.68
CA ILE A 33 7.55 17.96 -4.29
C ILE A 33 6.29 17.08 -4.26
N VAL A 34 6.36 15.94 -4.93
CA VAL A 34 5.36 14.86 -4.82
C VAL A 34 5.95 13.71 -4.02
N ALA A 35 5.34 13.41 -2.87
CA ALA A 35 5.69 12.28 -2.03
C ALA A 35 4.78 11.08 -2.34
N LEU A 36 5.34 9.90 -2.57
CA LEU A 36 4.60 8.70 -2.96
C LEU A 36 4.72 7.60 -1.90
N GLU A 37 3.60 6.94 -1.58
CA GLU A 37 3.57 5.69 -0.83
C GLU A 37 4.20 4.54 -1.65
N LEU A 38 5.51 4.64 -1.88
CA LEU A 38 6.32 3.67 -2.57
C LEU A 38 7.71 3.63 -1.94
N ASP A 39 8.33 2.46 -2.00
CA ASP A 39 9.77 2.30 -1.85
C ASP A 39 10.46 2.22 -3.22
N LYS A 40 11.80 2.26 -3.23
CA LYS A 40 12.59 2.25 -4.48
C LYS A 40 12.37 0.99 -5.32
N LYS A 41 12.28 -0.19 -4.68
CA LYS A 41 12.11 -1.48 -5.36
C LYS A 41 10.72 -1.56 -5.98
N ARG A 42 9.69 -1.12 -5.25
CA ARG A 42 8.30 -1.06 -5.73
C ARG A 42 8.16 -0.10 -6.90
N LEU A 43 8.74 1.10 -6.84
CA LEU A 43 8.73 2.02 -7.97
C LEU A 43 9.44 1.40 -9.20
N ALA A 44 10.60 0.78 -9.01
CA ALA A 44 11.31 0.11 -10.10
C ALA A 44 10.48 -1.03 -10.72
N ALA A 45 9.78 -1.81 -9.90
CA ALA A 45 8.88 -2.87 -10.35
C ALA A 45 7.71 -2.31 -11.18
N LEU A 46 7.08 -1.21 -10.74
CA LEU A 46 6.00 -0.56 -11.48
C LEU A 46 6.47 0.02 -12.83
N LEU A 47 7.70 0.53 -12.89
CA LEU A 47 8.26 1.10 -14.11
C LEU A 47 8.76 0.06 -15.11
N SER A 48 9.03 -1.17 -14.68
CA SER A 48 9.80 -2.12 -15.49
C SER A 48 8.97 -2.93 -16.50
N GLU A 49 7.62 -2.83 -16.51
CA GLU A 49 6.67 -3.60 -17.34
C GLU A 49 6.83 -5.15 -17.34
N LYS A 50 7.95 -5.66 -16.82
CA LYS A 50 8.24 -7.07 -16.65
C LYS A 50 7.37 -7.58 -15.52
N LYS A 51 6.44 -8.47 -15.88
CA LYS A 51 5.70 -9.28 -14.91
C LYS A 51 6.72 -9.88 -13.93
N PRO A 52 6.48 -9.80 -12.60
CA PRO A 52 7.33 -10.48 -11.65
C PRO A 52 7.39 -11.95 -12.06
N ASP A 53 8.60 -12.51 -12.11
CA ASP A 53 8.78 -13.92 -12.38
C ASP A 53 7.87 -14.71 -11.43
N LYS A 54 6.99 -15.55 -12.00
CA LYS A 54 6.17 -16.47 -11.21
C LYS A 54 7.12 -17.21 -10.28
N ILE A 55 6.92 -17.09 -8.97
CA ILE A 55 7.74 -17.78 -7.96
C ILE A 55 7.79 -19.26 -8.33
N ARG A 56 9.00 -19.76 -8.61
CA ARG A 56 9.18 -21.11 -9.14
C ARG A 56 9.23 -22.08 -7.98
N VAL A 57 8.66 -23.27 -8.14
CA VAL A 57 8.67 -24.37 -7.14
C VAL A 57 10.11 -24.75 -6.71
N LYS A 58 11.12 -24.42 -7.51
CA LYS A 58 12.55 -24.60 -7.21
C LYS A 58 13.09 -23.67 -6.13
N ASP A 59 12.42 -22.54 -5.86
CA ASP A 59 12.79 -21.61 -4.78
C ASP A 59 12.46 -22.21 -3.39
N ILE A 60 11.53 -23.17 -3.31
CA ILE A 60 11.09 -23.86 -2.09
C ILE A 60 12.26 -24.49 -1.33
N LYS A 61 13.21 -25.09 -2.06
CA LYS A 61 14.40 -25.74 -1.47
C LYS A 61 15.41 -24.73 -0.90
N ARG A 62 15.36 -23.46 -1.33
CA ARG A 62 16.25 -22.38 -0.85
C ARG A 62 15.67 -21.60 0.33
N VAL A 63 14.35 -21.35 0.35
CA VAL A 63 13.73 -20.42 1.33
C VAL A 63 13.06 -21.13 2.53
N GLY A 64 12.95 -22.46 2.49
CA GLY A 64 12.28 -23.25 3.52
C GLY A 64 10.75 -23.05 3.57
N PHE A 65 10.05 -23.87 4.37
CA PHE A 65 8.57 -23.88 4.44
C PHE A 65 7.98 -22.50 4.78
N LYS A 66 8.65 -21.73 5.64
CA LYS A 66 8.24 -20.36 6.00
C LYS A 66 8.33 -19.41 4.80
N GLY A 67 9.44 -19.43 4.06
CA GLY A 67 9.63 -18.59 2.88
C GLY A 67 8.65 -18.94 1.76
N TRP A 68 8.43 -20.23 1.51
CA TRP A 68 7.43 -20.69 0.54
C TRP A 68 6.00 -20.25 0.92
N LEU A 69 5.60 -20.39 2.18
CA LEU A 69 4.27 -19.97 2.63
C LEU A 69 4.07 -18.46 2.45
N PHE A 70 5.10 -17.65 2.76
CA PHE A 70 5.09 -16.20 2.52
C PHE A 70 5.01 -15.86 1.04
N SER A 71 5.71 -16.58 0.18
CA SER A 71 5.63 -16.43 -1.28
C SER A 71 4.26 -16.79 -1.84
N VAL A 72 3.62 -17.86 -1.35
CA VAL A 72 2.27 -18.25 -1.77
C VAL A 72 1.24 -17.24 -1.29
N ILE A 73 1.34 -16.74 -0.06
CA ILE A 73 0.48 -15.67 0.46
C ILE A 73 0.69 -14.39 -0.33
N GLY A 74 1.95 -13.99 -0.58
CA GLY A 74 2.29 -12.81 -1.36
C GLY A 74 1.73 -12.87 -2.78
N ALA A 75 1.98 -13.98 -3.48
CA ALA A 75 1.45 -14.20 -4.83
C ALA A 75 -0.09 -14.29 -4.86
N TRP A 76 -0.71 -14.84 -3.82
CA TRP A 76 -2.17 -14.86 -3.69
C TRP A 76 -2.75 -13.48 -3.44
N VAL A 77 -2.16 -12.69 -2.54
CA VAL A 77 -2.56 -11.29 -2.29
C VAL A 77 -2.36 -10.45 -3.55
N GLU A 78 -1.22 -10.58 -4.21
CA GLU A 78 -0.89 -9.86 -5.44
C GLU A 78 -1.82 -10.23 -6.60
N LYS A 79 -2.03 -11.53 -6.84
CA LYS A 79 -2.94 -12.01 -7.88
C LYS A 79 -4.40 -11.67 -7.58
N LYS A 80 -4.83 -11.79 -6.32
CA LYS A 80 -6.21 -11.50 -5.92
C LYS A 80 -6.49 -10.00 -5.93
N LEU A 81 -5.51 -9.14 -5.65
CA LEU A 81 -5.65 -7.69 -5.82
C LEU A 81 -5.53 -7.25 -7.29
N GLY A 82 -4.72 -7.94 -8.10
CA GLY A 82 -4.53 -7.65 -9.52
C GLY A 82 -5.69 -8.09 -10.43
N ASP A 83 -6.22 -9.29 -10.22
CA ASP A 83 -7.27 -9.87 -11.07
C ASP A 83 -8.68 -9.32 -10.74
N GLN A 84 -8.88 -8.68 -9.59
CA GLN A 84 -10.20 -8.25 -9.10
C GLN A 84 -10.59 -6.80 -9.46
N VAL A 85 -9.70 -6.06 -10.11
CA VAL A 85 -9.76 -4.59 -10.09
C VAL A 85 -9.65 -3.96 -11.49
N GLY A 86 -9.23 -4.71 -12.50
CA GLY A 86 -9.11 -4.21 -13.88
C GLY A 86 -8.03 -3.12 -14.06
N VAL A 87 -7.32 -2.75 -12.99
CA VAL A 87 -6.16 -1.85 -12.98
C VAL A 87 -5.07 -2.50 -12.11
N SER A 88 -3.82 -2.49 -12.57
CA SER A 88 -2.72 -3.11 -11.82
C SER A 88 -2.51 -2.36 -10.49
N PRO A 89 -2.46 -3.03 -9.32
CA PRO A 89 -2.15 -2.39 -8.05
C PRO A 89 -0.91 -1.50 -8.16
N GLY A 90 -1.01 -0.24 -7.77
CA GLY A 90 0.03 0.77 -7.92
C GLY A 90 -0.05 1.61 -9.21
N SER A 91 -1.07 1.42 -10.04
CA SER A 91 -1.33 2.27 -11.22
C SER A 91 -1.61 3.74 -10.87
N ASP A 92 -2.21 3.98 -9.71
CA ASP A 92 -2.43 5.31 -9.13
C ASP A 92 -1.12 5.98 -8.70
N MET A 93 -0.22 5.24 -8.06
CA MET A 93 1.12 5.72 -7.72
C MET A 93 1.96 5.97 -8.97
N LEU A 94 1.83 5.11 -9.99
CA LEU A 94 2.50 5.31 -11.27
C LEU A 94 1.96 6.54 -12.01
N ALA A 95 0.65 6.76 -11.99
CA ALA A 95 0.04 7.97 -12.53
C ALA A 95 0.51 9.22 -11.77
N ALA A 96 0.56 9.18 -10.44
CA ALA A 96 1.13 10.24 -9.61
C ALA A 96 2.58 10.54 -9.97
N PHE A 97 3.38 9.49 -10.17
CA PHE A 97 4.78 9.60 -10.61
C PHE A 97 4.88 10.31 -11.97
N HIS A 98 4.09 9.91 -12.96
CA HIS A 98 4.09 10.56 -14.27
C HIS A 98 3.58 12.01 -14.22
N ALA A 99 2.52 12.28 -13.46
CA ALA A 99 1.99 13.62 -13.25
C ALA A 99 3.04 14.54 -12.59
N ALA A 100 3.74 14.05 -11.57
CA ALA A 100 4.84 14.77 -10.93
C ALA A 100 5.95 15.15 -11.93
N ARG A 101 6.31 14.23 -12.83
CA ARG A 101 7.30 14.50 -13.89
C ARG A 101 6.82 15.55 -14.89
N LYS A 102 5.53 15.54 -15.28
CA LYS A 102 4.95 16.53 -16.19
C LYS A 102 5.05 17.95 -15.64
N VAL A 103 4.80 18.12 -14.34
CA VAL A 103 4.91 19.42 -13.64
C VAL A 103 6.34 19.72 -13.15
N LYS A 104 7.32 18.87 -13.47
CA LYS A 104 8.73 18.99 -13.04
C LYS A 104 8.91 19.02 -11.50
N ALA A 105 7.98 18.42 -10.76
CA ALA A 105 8.10 18.27 -9.32
C ALA A 105 9.19 17.25 -8.96
N ARG A 106 9.86 17.48 -7.83
CA ARG A 106 10.74 16.48 -7.23
C ARG A 106 9.92 15.32 -6.68
N ILE A 107 10.41 14.10 -6.85
CA ILE A 107 9.75 12.90 -6.34
C ILE A 107 10.42 12.46 -5.04
N ALA A 108 9.63 12.23 -3.99
CA ALA A 108 10.06 11.67 -2.72
C ALA A 108 9.34 10.33 -2.47
N LEU A 109 10.09 9.32 -2.05
CA LEU A 109 9.56 8.02 -1.69
C LEU A 109 9.49 7.95 -0.16
N ILE A 110 8.30 7.74 0.38
CA ILE A 110 8.07 7.87 1.83
C ILE A 110 7.77 6.56 2.53
N ASP A 111 7.57 5.47 1.79
CA ASP A 111 7.30 4.15 2.37
C ASP A 111 8.58 3.40 2.70
N GLN A 112 8.46 2.41 3.59
CA GLN A 112 9.54 1.51 3.95
C GLN A 112 9.71 0.38 2.92
N ASP A 113 10.88 -0.24 2.91
CA ASP A 113 11.15 -1.42 2.07
C ASP A 113 10.12 -2.53 2.36
N ILE A 114 9.49 -3.02 1.30
CA ILE A 114 8.55 -4.14 1.38
C ILE A 114 9.11 -5.38 2.07
N GLU A 115 10.41 -5.66 1.94
CA GLU A 115 11.06 -6.79 2.62
C GLU A 115 11.06 -6.63 4.15
N VAL A 116 11.22 -5.39 4.65
CA VAL A 116 11.09 -5.09 6.09
C VAL A 116 9.68 -5.39 6.55
N THR A 117 8.68 -4.97 5.77
CA THR A 117 7.27 -5.24 6.06
C THR A 117 6.98 -6.75 6.10
N LEU A 118 7.45 -7.51 5.11
CA LEU A 118 7.29 -8.97 5.04
C LEU A 118 7.99 -9.68 6.22
N LYS A 119 9.20 -9.24 6.58
CA LYS A 119 9.93 -9.76 7.74
C LYS A 119 9.15 -9.50 9.03
N ARG A 120 8.63 -8.29 9.23
CA ARG A 120 7.79 -7.94 10.40
C ARG A 120 6.54 -8.80 10.48
N PHE A 121 5.83 -9.06 9.37
CA PHE A 121 4.71 -10.01 9.39
C PHE A 121 5.12 -11.39 9.87
N SER A 122 6.25 -11.92 9.39
CA SER A 122 6.70 -13.25 9.78
C SER A 122 6.99 -13.38 11.27
N GLN A 123 7.39 -12.27 11.90
CA GLN A 123 7.72 -12.18 13.32
C GLN A 123 6.48 -11.96 14.20
N GLU A 124 5.56 -11.10 13.75
CA GLU A 124 4.41 -10.65 14.56
C GLU A 124 3.18 -11.56 14.46
N LEU A 125 3.12 -12.47 13.47
CA LEU A 125 1.99 -13.40 13.31
C LEU A 125 1.92 -14.42 14.46
N SER A 126 0.80 -14.39 15.19
CA SER A 126 0.46 -15.36 16.22
C SER A 126 0.17 -16.75 15.64
N TRP A 127 0.28 -17.78 16.47
CA TRP A 127 -0.08 -19.16 16.09
C TRP A 127 -1.54 -19.27 15.60
N LYS A 128 -2.44 -18.51 16.23
CA LYS A 128 -3.86 -18.44 15.83
C LYS A 128 -4.02 -17.84 14.43
N GLU A 129 -3.32 -16.75 14.13
CA GLU A 129 -3.36 -16.12 12.79
C GLU A 129 -2.74 -17.02 11.72
N LYS A 130 -1.66 -17.74 12.06
CA LYS A 130 -1.04 -18.74 11.18
C LYS A 130 -2.00 -19.88 10.85
N TRP A 131 -2.73 -20.38 11.85
CA TRP A 131 -3.76 -21.39 11.65
C TRP A 131 -4.94 -20.88 10.82
N ASN A 132 -5.41 -19.66 11.08
CA ASN A 132 -6.44 -19.02 10.26
C ASN A 132 -6.01 -18.94 8.79
N PHE A 133 -4.77 -18.51 8.52
CA PHE A 133 -4.21 -18.49 7.16
C PHE A 133 -4.23 -19.87 6.50
N PHE A 134 -3.79 -20.91 7.21
CA PHE A 134 -3.79 -22.27 6.71
C PHE A 134 -5.21 -22.73 6.32
N VAL A 135 -6.17 -22.51 7.21
CA VAL A 135 -7.59 -22.83 6.96
C VAL A 135 -8.15 -22.03 5.78
N ASP A 136 -7.85 -20.74 5.70
CA ASP A 136 -8.40 -19.86 4.65
C ASP A 136 -7.82 -20.17 3.27
N ILE A 137 -6.52 -20.51 3.19
CA ILE A 137 -5.88 -20.98 1.95
C ILE A 137 -6.45 -22.34 1.54
N PHE A 138 -6.55 -23.30 2.49
CA PHE A 138 -7.08 -24.64 2.22
C PHE A 138 -8.53 -24.55 1.73
N LYS A 139 -9.37 -23.75 2.38
CA LYS A 139 -10.75 -23.51 1.96
C LYS A 139 -10.85 -22.84 0.59
N GLY A 140 -9.99 -21.86 0.32
CA GLY A 140 -9.93 -21.17 -0.97
C GLY A 140 -9.54 -22.09 -2.13
N LEU A 141 -8.64 -23.05 -1.91
CA LEU A 141 -8.19 -24.03 -2.91
C LEU A 141 -9.21 -25.16 -3.14
N VAL A 142 -9.82 -25.67 -2.07
CA VAL A 142 -10.72 -26.83 -2.13
C VAL A 142 -12.14 -26.44 -2.53
N PHE A 143 -12.66 -25.32 -2.02
CA PHE A 143 -14.08 -24.96 -2.17
C PHE A 143 -14.34 -23.78 -3.12
N ARG A 144 -13.30 -23.12 -3.68
CA ARG A 144 -13.39 -21.81 -4.37
C ARG A 144 -14.21 -20.75 -3.60
N LYS A 145 -14.49 -20.97 -2.32
CA LYS A 145 -15.17 -20.06 -1.40
C LYS A 145 -14.15 -19.67 -0.33
N THR A 146 -13.74 -18.42 -0.35
CA THR A 146 -13.14 -17.81 0.84
C THR A 146 -14.25 -17.41 1.80
N ASP A 147 -14.07 -17.63 3.11
CA ASP A 147 -14.99 -17.13 4.17
C ASP A 147 -15.13 -15.59 4.15
N ILE A 148 -14.29 -14.91 3.36
CA ILE A 148 -14.53 -13.56 2.86
C ILE A 148 -15.57 -13.66 1.73
N GLY A 149 -16.84 -13.84 2.09
CA GLY A 149 -17.94 -14.05 1.16
C GLY A 149 -18.28 -12.79 0.38
N PHE A 150 -17.56 -12.52 -0.72
CA PHE A 150 -17.85 -11.37 -1.58
C PHE A 150 -17.71 -11.74 -3.06
N ASP A 151 -18.68 -11.26 -3.84
CA ASP A 151 -18.68 -11.21 -5.29
C ASP A 151 -17.71 -10.12 -5.74
N LEU A 152 -16.77 -10.48 -6.59
CA LEU A 152 -15.55 -9.73 -6.92
C LEU A 152 -15.62 -9.12 -8.32
N SER A 153 -16.80 -9.14 -8.91
CA SER A 153 -17.11 -8.60 -10.24
C SER A 153 -17.39 -7.09 -10.23
N THR A 154 -17.45 -6.44 -9.06
CA THR A 154 -17.86 -5.03 -8.92
C THR A 154 -16.85 -4.21 -8.11
N VAL A 155 -16.65 -2.95 -8.51
CA VAL A 155 -15.78 -1.99 -7.81
C VAL A 155 -16.29 -1.78 -6.38
N PRO A 156 -15.50 -2.10 -5.33
CA PRO A 156 -15.95 -1.95 -3.95
C PRO A 156 -16.19 -0.48 -3.59
N THR A 157 -17.33 -0.17 -2.98
CA THR A 157 -17.58 1.17 -2.41
C THR A 157 -16.66 1.47 -1.22
N GLN A 158 -16.47 2.75 -0.89
CA GLN A 158 -15.71 3.18 0.32
C GLN A 158 -16.24 2.55 1.63
N ALA A 159 -17.55 2.33 1.71
CA ALA A 159 -18.18 1.64 2.84
C ALA A 159 -17.78 0.15 2.90
N THR A 160 -17.68 -0.51 1.75
CA THR A 160 -17.20 -1.90 1.64
C THR A 160 -15.73 -2.00 2.04
N ILE A 161 -14.88 -1.08 1.58
CA ILE A 161 -13.46 -1.03 1.95
C ILE A 161 -13.29 -0.87 3.46
N SER A 162 -14.03 0.06 4.06
CA SER A 162 -14.01 0.28 5.52
C SER A 162 -14.44 -0.96 6.30
N LYS A 163 -15.43 -1.71 5.80
CA LYS A 163 -15.90 -2.97 6.40
C LYS A 163 -14.85 -4.08 6.29
N LEU A 164 -14.16 -4.18 5.16
CA LEU A 164 -13.06 -5.13 4.95
C LEU A 164 -11.89 -4.87 5.89
N ILE A 165 -11.48 -3.61 6.02
CA ILE A 165 -10.42 -3.21 6.96
C ILE A 165 -10.79 -3.59 8.39
N LYS A 166 -12.04 -3.39 8.80
CA LYS A 166 -12.54 -3.81 10.13
C LYS A 166 -12.49 -5.32 10.32
N GLN A 167 -12.85 -6.11 9.31
CA GLN A 167 -12.81 -7.58 9.38
C GLN A 167 -11.37 -8.11 9.44
N VAL A 168 -10.47 -7.57 8.63
CA VAL A 168 -9.03 -7.90 8.67
C VAL A 168 -8.44 -7.54 10.03
N LYS A 169 -8.75 -6.35 10.56
CA LYS A 169 -8.32 -5.93 11.90
C LYS A 169 -8.76 -6.91 13.00
N LYS A 170 -9.98 -7.46 12.89
CA LYS A 170 -10.50 -8.44 13.86
C LYS A 170 -9.86 -9.83 13.70
N ARG A 171 -9.64 -10.28 12.47
CA ARG A 171 -9.15 -11.64 12.18
C ARG A 171 -7.63 -11.77 12.23
N TYR A 172 -6.92 -10.72 11.83
CA TYR A 172 -5.46 -10.64 11.78
C TYR A 172 -4.95 -9.30 12.35
N PRO A 173 -5.14 -9.06 13.66
CA PRO A 173 -4.73 -7.82 14.31
C PRO A 173 -3.24 -7.49 14.13
N ASN A 174 -2.35 -8.50 14.08
CA ASN A 174 -0.92 -8.26 13.91
C ASN A 174 -0.56 -7.88 12.47
N ILE A 175 -1.31 -8.38 11.48
CA ILE A 175 -1.18 -7.92 10.09
C ILE A 175 -1.61 -6.45 9.98
N TYR A 176 -2.73 -6.08 10.60
CA TYR A 176 -3.16 -4.69 10.61
C TYR A 176 -2.12 -3.77 11.27
N LYS A 177 -1.55 -4.20 12.41
CA LYS A 177 -0.46 -3.48 13.09
C LYS A 177 0.70 -3.21 12.14
N VAL A 178 1.22 -4.24 11.47
CA VAL A 178 2.39 -4.09 10.60
C VAL A 178 2.07 -3.38 9.27
N LEU A 179 0.91 -3.64 8.61
CA LEU A 179 0.55 -3.01 7.33
C LEU A 179 0.16 -1.54 7.46
N ILE A 180 -0.49 -1.18 8.56
CA ILE A 180 -1.09 0.13 8.74
C ILE A 180 -0.34 0.92 9.80
N ILE A 181 -0.29 0.43 11.04
CA ILE A 181 0.21 1.23 12.17
C ILE A 181 1.71 1.52 12.03
N GLU A 182 2.53 0.48 11.83
CA GLU A 182 4.00 0.63 11.72
C GLU A 182 4.38 1.42 10.45
N ARG A 183 3.75 1.11 9.32
CA ARG A 183 4.00 1.83 8.06
C ARG A 183 3.57 3.30 8.13
N ASN A 184 2.45 3.60 8.78
CA ASN A 184 2.02 4.99 8.99
C ASN A 184 3.04 5.79 9.78
N ASP A 185 3.68 5.18 10.79
CA ASP A 185 4.70 5.88 11.58
C ASP A 185 5.94 6.22 10.73
N VAL A 186 6.42 5.26 9.92
CA VAL A 186 7.56 5.49 9.01
C VAL A 186 7.24 6.52 7.94
N MET A 187 6.08 6.39 7.28
CA MET A 187 5.64 7.37 6.29
C MET A 187 5.50 8.77 6.88
N ALA A 188 4.89 8.87 8.07
CA ALA A 188 4.73 10.14 8.75
C ALA A 188 6.07 10.77 9.17
N ALA A 189 7.03 9.96 9.63
CA ALA A 189 8.37 10.43 9.96
C ALA A 189 9.08 10.98 8.70
N ASN A 190 9.06 10.22 7.60
CA ASN A 190 9.65 10.65 6.33
C ASN A 190 9.00 11.93 5.80
N LEU A 191 7.68 12.07 5.92
CA LEU A 191 6.94 13.26 5.49
C LEU A 191 7.22 14.47 6.39
N ALA A 192 7.32 14.28 7.71
CA ALA A 192 7.70 15.32 8.65
C ALA A 192 9.13 15.83 8.38
N HIS A 193 10.08 14.92 8.16
CA HIS A 193 11.45 15.27 7.79
C HIS A 193 11.49 16.05 6.47
N LEU A 194 10.72 15.61 5.46
CA LEU A 194 10.62 16.30 4.18
C LEU A 194 10.04 17.72 4.33
N PHE A 195 9.00 17.85 5.15
CA PHE A 195 8.35 19.12 5.47
C PHE A 195 9.30 20.10 6.16
N LEU A 196 10.02 19.65 7.20
CA LEU A 196 10.97 20.46 7.95
C LEU A 196 12.18 20.87 7.11
N ARG A 197 12.63 19.99 6.20
CA ARG A 197 13.76 20.27 5.31
C ARG A 197 13.42 21.28 4.22
N TYR A 198 12.16 21.36 3.82
CA TYR A 198 11.70 22.23 2.73
C TYR A 198 10.48 23.06 3.18
N PRO A 199 10.66 23.98 4.15
CA PRO A 199 9.54 24.68 4.80
C PRO A 199 8.74 25.57 3.84
N ASP A 200 9.37 26.06 2.78
CA ASP A 200 8.73 26.95 1.79
C ASP A 200 8.20 26.21 0.55
N LYS A 201 8.39 24.88 0.47
CA LYS A 201 8.03 24.10 -0.71
C LYS A 201 6.66 23.47 -0.57
N LYS A 202 5.85 23.52 -1.63
CA LYS A 202 4.54 22.87 -1.65
C LYS A 202 4.73 21.36 -1.83
N ILE A 203 4.31 20.58 -0.83
CA ILE A 203 4.46 19.12 -0.80
C ILE A 203 3.08 18.48 -0.97
N VAL A 204 2.94 17.59 -1.94
CA VAL A 204 1.74 16.78 -2.15
C VAL A 204 2.09 15.30 -1.94
N ALA A 205 1.55 14.70 -0.90
CA ALA A 205 1.69 13.28 -0.61
C ALA A 205 0.51 12.50 -1.20
N ILE A 206 0.81 11.47 -1.99
CA ILE A 206 -0.17 10.53 -2.54
C ILE A 206 -0.04 9.23 -1.76
N VAL A 207 -1.09 8.86 -1.04
CA VAL A 207 -1.14 7.68 -0.15
C VAL A 207 -2.43 6.92 -0.36
N GLY A 208 -2.50 5.66 0.06
CA GLY A 208 -3.72 4.89 0.09
C GLY A 208 -4.75 5.51 1.05
N ALA A 209 -6.04 5.43 0.70
CA ALA A 209 -7.13 6.01 1.48
C ALA A 209 -7.20 5.48 2.94
N GLY A 210 -6.63 4.30 3.21
CA GLY A 210 -6.51 3.75 4.56
C GLY A 210 -5.48 4.42 5.46
N HIS A 211 -4.58 5.24 4.89
CA HIS A 211 -3.42 5.82 5.59
C HIS A 211 -3.56 7.32 5.85
N GLU A 212 -4.30 8.06 5.00
CA GLU A 212 -4.35 9.52 4.97
C GLU A 212 -4.57 10.17 6.35
N LYS A 213 -5.62 9.75 7.08
CA LYS A 213 -6.02 10.38 8.35
C LYS A 213 -4.98 10.18 9.44
N ASP A 214 -4.46 8.97 9.55
CA ASP A 214 -3.49 8.59 10.57
C ASP A 214 -2.13 9.24 10.29
N ILE A 215 -1.67 9.23 9.03
CA ILE A 215 -0.45 9.94 8.63
C ILE A 215 -0.57 11.43 8.95
N MET A 216 -1.68 12.09 8.58
CA MET A 216 -1.86 13.52 8.87
C MET A 216 -1.77 13.82 10.37
N LYS A 217 -2.30 12.95 11.22
CA LYS A 217 -2.19 13.11 12.68
C LYS A 217 -0.74 12.96 13.14
N LEU A 218 -0.06 11.89 12.72
CA LEU A 218 1.31 11.57 13.13
C LEU A 218 2.31 12.63 12.64
N VAL A 219 2.16 13.11 11.42
CA VAL A 219 3.02 14.17 10.86
C VAL A 219 2.95 15.44 11.69
N LYS A 220 1.73 15.88 12.07
CA LYS A 220 1.54 17.06 12.91
C LYS A 220 2.17 16.90 14.29
N GLN A 221 2.18 15.69 14.83
CA GLN A 221 2.84 15.39 16.10
C GLN A 221 4.37 15.50 15.93
N LYS A 222 4.94 14.79 14.96
CA LYS A 222 6.40 14.74 14.71
C LYS A 222 7.00 16.08 14.28
N ILE A 223 6.23 17.01 13.70
CA ILE A 223 6.69 18.36 13.38
C ILE A 223 6.81 19.25 14.64
N ARG A 224 6.10 18.91 15.72
CA ARG A 224 6.09 19.67 16.98
C ARG A 224 7.11 19.15 18.01
N GLU A 225 7.56 17.91 17.83
CA GLU A 225 8.64 17.28 18.60
C GLU A 225 10.00 17.82 18.12
#